data_AF-A0A947M6I5-F1
#
_entry.id   AF-A0A947M6I5-F1
#
_cell.length_a   1.000
_cell.length_b   1.000
_cell.length_c   1.000
_cell.angle_alpha   90.00
_cell.angle_beta   90.00
_cell.angle_gamma   90.00
#
_symmetry.space_group_name_H-M   'P 1'
#
loop_
_entity.id
_entity.type
_entity.pdbx_description
1 polymer ?
#
loop_
_entity_poly.entity_id
_entity_poly.type
_entity_poly.pdbx_seq_one_letter_code
_entity_poly.pdbx_strand_id
1 'polypeptide(L)' 'MSYDFSTAANSLEEFWMPFTPQRLFKGAPRMVVRADGMYYYDENGREILDAAAGLWCVNAG' A
#
# COMPACT_ATOMS: atom_id res chain seq x y z
N MET A 1 -25.74 -4.65 -15.80
CA MET A 1 -24.34 -4.46 -15.36
C MET A 1 -23.92 -5.75 -14.70
N SER A 2 -23.25 -6.63 -15.44
CA SER A 2 -22.80 -7.93 -14.95
C SER A 2 -21.56 -7.73 -14.09
N TYR A 3 -21.65 -8.01 -12.79
CA TYR A 3 -20.47 -8.10 -11.95
C TYR A 3 -19.74 -9.39 -12.31
N ASP A 4 -18.55 -9.24 -12.88
CA ASP A 4 -17.62 -10.34 -13.10
C ASP A 4 -16.94 -10.66 -11.76
N PHE A 5 -17.28 -11.80 -11.17
CA PHE A 5 -16.66 -12.27 -9.93
C PHE A 5 -15.27 -12.89 -10.17
N SER A 6 -14.74 -12.85 -11.40
CA SER A 6 -13.34 -13.16 -11.72
C SER A 6 -12.37 -12.02 -11.35
N THR A 7 -12.75 -11.13 -10.42
CA THR A 7 -11.89 -10.08 -9.90
C THR A 7 -10.53 -10.67 -9.54
N ALA A 8 -9.47 -10.15 -10.16
CA ALA A 8 -8.11 -10.55 -9.83
C ALA A 8 -7.94 -10.45 -8.30
N ALA A 9 -7.37 -11.50 -7.69
CA ALA A 9 -7.05 -11.47 -6.27
C ALA A 9 -6.28 -10.16 -5.96
N ASN A 10 -6.75 -9.40 -4.97
CA ASN A 10 -6.22 -8.08 -4.58
C ASN A 10 -6.53 -6.90 -5.54
N SER A 11 -7.72 -6.86 -6.16
CA SER A 11 -8.22 -5.64 -6.81
C SER A 11 -8.28 -4.45 -5.85
N LEU A 12 -7.87 -3.27 -6.34
CA LEU A 12 -7.97 -2.00 -5.61
C LEU A 12 -9.32 -1.30 -5.82
N GLU A 13 -10.19 -1.82 -6.70
CA GLU A 13 -11.39 -1.10 -7.12
C GLU A 13 -12.39 -0.94 -5.98
N GLU A 14 -12.53 -1.97 -5.17
CA GLU A 14 -13.45 -2.07 -4.05
C GLU A 14 -12.91 -1.39 -2.77
N PHE A 15 -11.62 -1.07 -2.73
CA PHE A 15 -10.98 -0.53 -1.52
C PHE A 15 -10.87 1.00 -1.57
N TRP A 16 -11.64 1.68 -0.73
CA TRP A 16 -11.51 3.13 -0.53
C TRP A 16 -10.49 3.42 0.58
N MET A 17 -9.34 3.96 0.19
CA MET A 17 -8.24 4.18 1.13
C MET A 17 -8.48 5.41 2.01
N PRO A 18 -8.19 5.31 3.32
CA PRO A 18 -8.32 6.44 4.23
C PRO A 18 -7.31 7.53 3.89
N PHE A 19 -7.74 8.80 3.93
CA PHE A 19 -6.90 9.98 3.71
C PHE A 19 -6.01 9.93 2.46
N THR A 20 -6.45 9.22 1.41
CA THR A 20 -5.67 8.99 0.19
C THR A 20 -6.40 9.55 -1.04
N PRO A 21 -5.70 10.22 -1.96
CA PRO A 21 -6.28 10.58 -3.25
C PRO A 21 -6.48 9.32 -4.13
N GLN A 22 -7.62 8.64 -3.96
CA GLN A 22 -7.89 7.30 -4.48
C GLN A 22 -7.61 7.13 -5.98
N ARG A 23 -8.04 8.08 -6.82
CA ARG A 23 -7.84 8.00 -8.28
C ARG A 23 -6.36 8.00 -8.66
N LEU A 24 -5.56 8.81 -7.98
CA LEU A 24 -4.12 8.88 -8.24
C LEU A 24 -3.44 7.60 -7.79
N PHE A 25 -3.82 7.07 -6.62
CA PHE A 25 -3.27 5.82 -6.12
C PHE A 25 -3.60 4.63 -7.03
N LYS A 26 -4.85 4.48 -7.47
CA LYS A 26 -5.26 3.40 -8.38
C LYS A 26 -4.48 3.43 -9.71
N GLY A 27 -4.10 4.60 -10.22
CA GLY A 27 -3.33 4.74 -11.46
C GLY A 27 -1.83 4.46 -11.33
N ALA A 28 -1.25 4.68 -10.14
CA ALA A 28 0.15 4.44 -9.85
C ALA A 28 0.31 4.00 -8.37
N PRO A 29 -0.04 2.74 -8.05
CA PRO A 29 -0.04 2.27 -6.67
C PRO A 29 1.38 2.21 -6.13
N ARG A 30 1.54 2.65 -4.87
CA ARG A 30 2.81 2.59 -4.14
C ARG A 30 2.69 1.51 -3.08
N MET A 31 3.00 0.27 -3.49
CA MET A 31 2.84 -0.92 -2.65
C MET A 31 4.10 -1.15 -1.80
N VAL A 32 3.91 -1.33 -0.50
CA VAL A 32 4.94 -1.83 0.41
C VAL A 32 4.68 -3.32 0.61
N VAL A 33 5.70 -4.15 0.43
CA VAL A 33 5.58 -5.63 0.49
C VAL A 33 6.39 -6.26 1.62
N ARG A 34 7.31 -5.50 2.23
CA ARG A 34 8.12 -5.92 3.39
C ARG A 34 8.47 -4.72 4.26
N ALA A 35 8.66 -4.97 5.55
CA ALA A 35 9.26 -4.03 6.51
C ALA A 35 10.34 -4.75 7.32
N ASP A 36 11.41 -4.03 7.69
CA ASP A 36 12.48 -4.53 8.57
C ASP A 36 13.19 -3.36 9.27
N GLY A 37 13.12 -3.34 10.60
CA GLY A 37 13.55 -2.21 11.41
C GLY A 37 12.88 -0.91 10.95
N MET A 38 13.68 0.10 10.61
CA MET A 38 13.19 1.43 10.21
C MET A 38 12.86 1.56 8.71
N TYR A 39 12.76 0.45 7.97
CA TYR A 39 12.67 0.48 6.51
C TYR A 39 11.50 -0.32 5.95
N TYR A 40 10.84 0.28 4.97
CA TYR A 40 9.91 -0.37 4.06
C TYR A 40 10.59 -0.75 2.75
N TYR A 41 10.04 -1.77 2.08
CA TYR A 41 10.49 -2.20 0.77
C TYR A 41 9.32 -2.27 -0.19
N ASP A 42 9.49 -1.69 -1.38
CA ASP A 42 8.51 -1.82 -2.46
C ASP A 42 8.66 -3.16 -3.21
N GLU A 43 7.72 -3.42 -4.12
CA GLU A 43 7.69 -4.64 -4.92
C GLU A 43 8.94 -4.86 -5.80
N ASN A 44 9.70 -3.80 -6.08
CA ASN A 44 10.95 -3.86 -6.83
C ASN A 44 12.18 -4.00 -5.90
N GLY A 45 11.95 -4.13 -4.59
CA GLY A 45 13.00 -4.25 -3.59
C GLY A 45 13.66 -2.93 -3.20
N ARG A 46 13.12 -1.77 -3.62
CA ARG A 46 13.66 -0.47 -3.23
C ARG A 46 13.39 -0.21 -1.76
N GLU A 47 14.43 0.17 -1.04
CA GLU A 47 14.36 0.55 0.37
C GLU A 47 13.82 1.98 0.55
N ILE A 48 12.99 2.17 1.57
CA ILE A 48 12.28 3.42 1.90
C ILE A 48 12.35 3.62 3.41
N LEU A 49 12.89 4.75 3.87
CA LEU A 49 12.93 5.09 5.29
C LEU A 49 11.51 5.32 5.84
N ASP A 50 11.15 4.64 6.94
CA ASP A 50 9.95 4.90 7.72
C ASP A 50 10.19 6.02 8.75
N ALA A 51 10.07 7.27 8.31
CA ALA A 51 10.23 8.42 9.19
C ALA A 51 9.04 8.67 10.13
N ALA A 52 7.91 7.98 9.92
CA ALA A 52 6.66 8.22 10.65
C ALA A 52 6.33 7.11 11.66
N ALA A 53 7.19 6.08 11.78
CA ALA A 53 6.90 4.87 12.53
C ALA A 53 5.51 4.30 12.14
N GLY A 54 5.30 4.19 10.82
CA GLY A 54 4.03 3.86 10.17
C GLY A 54 3.02 5.00 10.28
N LEU A 55 2.20 4.93 11.33
CA LEU A 55 1.28 5.99 11.72
C LEU A 55 1.46 6.29 13.21
N TRP A 56 2.70 6.55 13.62
CA TRP A 56 3.09 6.80 15.02
C TRP A 56 2.89 5.58 15.94
N CYS A 57 2.94 4.38 15.39
CA CYS A 57 2.60 3.15 16.11
C CYS A 57 3.75 2.13 16.18
N VAL A 58 4.81 2.31 15.38
CA VAL A 58 5.86 1.30 15.19
C VAL A 58 7.17 1.77 15.84
N ASN A 59 7.13 2.07 17.14
CA ASN A 59 8.25 2.74 17.83
C ASN A 59 9.49 1.85 18.02
N ALA A 60 9.33 0.53 18.00
CA ALA A 60 10.42 -0.43 18.14
C ALA A 60 11.00 -0.90 16.79
N GLY A 61 10.45 -0.37 15.67
CA GLY A 61 10.55 -1.02 14.36
C GLY A 61 9.50 -2.12 14.18
#